data_AF-A0A081L9N1-F1
#
_entry.id   AF-A0A081L9N1-F1
#
_cell.length_a   1.000
_cell.length_b   1.000
_cell.length_c   1.000
_cell.angle_alpha   90.00
_cell.angle_beta   90.00
_cell.angle_gamma   90.00
#
_symmetry.space_group_name_H-M   'P 1'
#
loop_
_entity.id
_entity.type
_entity.pdbx_description
1 polymer ?
#
loop_
_entity_poly.entity_id
_entity_poly.type
_entity_poly.pdbx_seq_one_letter_code
_entity_poly.pdbx_strand_id
1 'polypeptide(L)'
;MNESYSYLEELEDFLGGTFHQDIHSREEALNEFIHLASEECLLSTIKDCQDFLNSTLNLQEKESFIVNNVEINFPEISLYPLQWLNKIIEKMKEKVKMK
;
A
#
# COMPACT_ATOMS: atom_id res chain seq x y z
N MET A 1 15.63 -2.29 22.35
CA MET A 1 14.58 -1.41 21.78
C MET A 1 13.43 -2.32 21.43
N ASN A 2 12.29 -2.17 22.10
CA ASN A 2 11.11 -2.98 21.84
C ASN A 2 10.32 -2.27 20.75
N GLU A 3 10.85 -2.30 19.53
CA GLU A 3 10.21 -1.72 18.35
C GLU A 3 9.12 -2.69 17.90
N SER A 4 8.02 -2.74 18.65
CA SER A 4 6.76 -3.20 18.07
C SER A 4 6.17 -2.04 17.27
N TYR A 5 6.87 -1.59 16.21
CA TYR A 5 6.20 -0.78 15.20
C TYR A 5 5.07 -1.65 14.64
N SER A 6 3.85 -1.13 14.76
CA SER A 6 2.69 -1.82 14.21
C SER A 6 2.83 -1.79 12.70
N TYR A 7 2.70 -2.93 12.03
CA TYR A 7 2.62 -2.98 10.56
C TYR A 7 1.57 -2.01 9.99
N LEU A 8 0.61 -1.59 10.83
CA LEU A 8 -0.36 -0.55 10.48
C LEU A 8 0.29 0.83 10.34
N GLU A 9 1.19 1.24 11.23
CA GLU A 9 1.86 2.55 11.14
C GLU A 9 2.71 2.65 9.87
N GLU A 10 3.51 1.61 9.59
CA GLU A 10 4.31 1.54 8.35
C GLU A 10 3.43 1.53 7.09
N LEU A 11 2.26 0.87 7.17
CA LEU A 11 1.31 0.86 6.07
C LEU A 11 0.62 2.21 5.88
N GLU A 12 0.31 2.93 6.96
CA GLU A 12 -0.22 4.31 6.92
C GLU A 12 0.80 5.23 6.23
N ASP A 13 2.07 5.16 6.64
CA ASP A 13 3.15 5.96 6.05
C ASP A 13 3.35 5.66 4.56
N PHE A 14 3.32 4.38 4.17
CA PHE A 14 3.39 3.99 2.77
C PHE A 14 2.19 4.53 1.97
N LEU A 15 0.96 4.32 2.47
CA LEU A 15 -0.26 4.70 1.75
C LEU A 15 -0.36 6.22 1.60
N GLY A 16 -0.20 6.96 2.71
CA GLY A 16 -0.30 8.41 2.74
C GLY A 16 0.88 9.09 2.07
N GLY A 17 2.09 8.56 2.24
CA GLY A 17 3.32 9.08 1.64
C GLY A 17 3.42 8.81 0.13
N THR A 18 2.78 7.76 -0.38
CA THR A 18 2.82 7.42 -1.83
C THR A 18 1.61 7.96 -2.58
N PHE A 19 0.42 7.93 -1.98
CA PHE A 19 -0.84 8.23 -2.68
C PHE A 19 -1.51 9.50 -2.14
N HIS A 20 -0.73 10.58 -2.00
CA HIS A 20 -1.21 11.92 -1.63
C HIS A 20 -1.78 12.71 -2.82
N GLN A 21 -2.45 13.84 -2.56
CA GLN A 21 -3.16 14.68 -3.54
C GLN A 21 -2.25 15.29 -4.61
N ASP A 22 -0.98 15.55 -4.27
CA ASP A 22 0.00 16.13 -5.19
C ASP A 22 0.61 15.13 -6.19
N ILE A 23 0.07 13.91 -6.30
CA ILE A 23 0.50 12.94 -7.31
C ILE A 23 -0.05 13.27 -8.70
N HIS A 24 0.78 13.10 -9.72
CA HIS A 24 0.36 13.22 -11.12
C HIS A 24 -0.59 12.09 -11.53
N SER A 25 -0.28 10.86 -11.13
CA SER A 25 -1.16 9.71 -11.27
C SER A 25 -0.79 8.61 -10.27
N ARG A 26 -1.77 7.76 -9.91
CA ARG A 26 -1.57 6.63 -8.99
C ARG A 26 -0.57 5.60 -9.51
N GLU A 27 -0.53 5.41 -10.83
CA GLU A 27 0.41 4.47 -11.45
C GLU A 27 1.83 5.02 -11.44
N GLU A 28 2.00 6.31 -11.72
CA GLU A 28 3.27 6.99 -11.63
C GLU A 28 3.80 7.02 -10.20
N ALA A 29 2.97 7.40 -9.22
CA ALA A 29 3.36 7.41 -7.81
C ALA A 29 3.83 6.03 -7.32
N LEU A 30 3.12 4.97 -7.67
CA LEU A 30 3.55 3.60 -7.36
C LEU A 30 4.87 3.24 -8.06
N ASN A 31 5.03 3.61 -9.33
CA ASN A 31 6.25 3.32 -10.08
C ASN A 31 7.46 4.09 -9.51
N GLU A 32 7.26 5.34 -9.08
CA GLU A 32 8.27 6.14 -8.39
C GLU A 32 8.69 5.48 -7.08
N PHE A 33 7.73 5.12 -6.23
CA PHE A 33 8.00 4.38 -5.01
C PHE A 33 8.81 3.11 -5.28
N ILE A 34 8.37 2.28 -6.23
CA ILE A 34 9.06 1.04 -6.62
C ILE A 34 10.49 1.29 -7.12
N HIS A 35 10.71 2.39 -7.83
CA HIS A 35 12.02 2.72 -8.41
C HIS A 35 13.00 3.27 -7.37
N LEU A 36 12.50 4.08 -6.44
CA LEU A 36 13.29 4.75 -5.42
C LEU A 36 13.54 3.87 -4.19
N ALA A 37 12.60 2.98 -3.85
CA ALA A 37 12.72 2.10 -2.71
C ALA A 37 13.84 1.05 -2.90
N SER A 38 14.53 0.75 -1.80
CA SER A 38 15.41 -0.42 -1.73
C SER A 38 14.60 -1.71 -1.86
N GLU A 39 15.24 -2.80 -2.26
CA GLU A 39 14.57 -4.11 -2.30
C GLU A 39 14.05 -4.54 -0.91
N GLU A 40 14.83 -4.26 0.14
CA GLU A 40 14.43 -4.51 1.52
C GLU A 40 13.17 -3.72 1.90
N CYS A 41 13.09 -2.44 1.53
CA CYS A 41 11.92 -1.61 1.74
C CYS A 41 10.69 -2.19 1.01
N LEU A 42 10.83 -2.58 -0.26
CA LEU A 42 9.73 -3.21 -1.01
C LEU A 42 9.26 -4.52 -0.37
N LEU A 43 10.19 -5.37 0.07
CA LEU A 43 9.86 -6.62 0.74
C LEU A 43 9.12 -6.37 2.08
N SER A 44 9.55 -5.36 2.85
CA SER A 44 8.86 -4.96 4.08
C SER A 44 7.45 -4.46 3.79
N THR A 45 7.30 -3.50 2.88
CA THR A 45 5.98 -2.96 2.50
C THR A 45 5.03 -4.04 1.99
N ILE A 46 5.53 -5.00 1.18
CA ILE A 46 4.74 -6.16 0.75
C ILE A 46 4.27 -6.98 1.95
N LYS A 47 5.17 -7.25 2.90
CA LYS A 47 4.84 -8.00 4.12
C LYS A 47 3.81 -7.26 4.96
N ASP A 48 3.95 -5.96 5.16
CA ASP A 48 3.02 -5.15 5.96
C ASP A 48 1.62 -5.14 5.33
N CYS A 49 1.55 -5.00 4.00
CA CYS A 49 0.29 -5.16 3.26
C CYS A 49 -0.33 -6.56 3.45
N GLN A 50 0.47 -7.62 3.44
CA GLN A 50 0.00 -8.99 3.63
C GLN A 50 -0.48 -9.25 5.06
N ASP A 51 0.24 -8.75 6.07
CA ASP A 51 -0.14 -8.85 7.47
C ASP A 51 -1.46 -8.10 7.72
N PHE A 52 -1.63 -6.93 7.09
CA PHE A 52 -2.90 -6.20 7.11
C PHE A 52 -4.04 -7.00 6.48
N LEU A 53 -3.85 -7.59 5.29
CA LEU A 53 -4.89 -8.39 4.62
C LEU A 53 -5.28 -9.63 5.44
N ASN A 54 -4.31 -10.26 6.10
CA ASN A 54 -4.50 -11.45 6.93
C ASN A 54 -4.89 -11.14 8.40
N SER A 55 -4.98 -9.87 8.77
CA SER A 55 -5.34 -9.44 10.12
C SER A 55 -6.76 -9.85 10.51
N THR A 56 -7.05 -9.80 11.81
CA THR A 56 -8.38 -10.06 12.38
C THR A 56 -9.42 -8.97 12.08
N LEU A 57 -9.02 -7.87 11.42
CA LEU A 57 -9.94 -6.82 10.99
C LEU A 57 -10.98 -7.38 10.01
N ASN A 58 -12.21 -6.92 10.16
CA ASN A 58 -13.28 -7.26 9.25
C ASN A 58 -13.14 -6.51 7.91
N LEU A 59 -13.96 -6.90 6.93
CA LEU A 59 -13.93 -6.33 5.59
C LEU A 59 -14.09 -4.80 5.59
N GLN A 60 -15.07 -4.29 6.34
CA GLN A 60 -15.35 -2.85 6.39
C GLN A 60 -14.20 -2.09 7.05
N GLU A 61 -13.64 -2.60 8.14
CA GLU A 61 -12.48 -1.98 8.81
C GLU A 61 -11.29 -1.87 7.87
N LYS A 62 -11.02 -2.93 7.09
CA LYS A 62 -9.93 -2.91 6.10
C LYS A 62 -10.17 -1.92 4.97
N GLU A 63 -11.38 -1.91 4.40
CA GLU A 63 -11.73 -0.96 3.34
C GLU A 63 -11.65 0.48 3.84
N SER A 64 -12.18 0.76 5.05
CA SER A 64 -12.12 2.08 5.67
C SER A 64 -10.69 2.51 5.99
N PHE A 65 -9.84 1.61 6.48
CA PHE A 65 -8.43 1.89 6.73
C PHE A 65 -7.73 2.37 5.46
N ILE A 66 -7.94 1.69 4.32
CA ILE A 66 -7.31 2.10 3.06
C ILE A 66 -7.83 3.48 2.64
N VAL A 67 -9.15 3.69 2.62
CA VAL A 67 -9.77 4.96 2.20
C VAL A 67 -9.29 6.13 3.06
N ASN A 68 -9.07 5.92 4.36
CA ASN A 68 -8.64 6.98 5.27
C ASN A 68 -7.17 7.36 5.10
N ASN A 69 -6.36 6.52 4.45
CA ASN A 69 -4.91 6.68 4.33
C ASN A 69 -4.45 6.94 2.89
N VAL A 70 -5.37 7.10 1.93
CA VAL A 70 -5.03 7.49 0.56
C VAL A 70 -5.94 8.61 0.08
N GLU A 71 -5.40 9.52 -0.71
CA GLU A 71 -6.17 10.60 -1.32
C GLU A 71 -6.64 10.18 -2.73
N ILE A 72 -7.38 9.05 -2.78
CA ILE A 72 -7.90 8.43 -4.02
C ILE A 72 -9.42 8.39 -4.03
N ASN A 73 -10.03 8.86 -5.11
CA ASN A 73 -11.46 8.69 -5.35
C ASN A 73 -11.79 7.29 -5.92
N PHE A 74 -12.03 6.31 -5.04
CA PHE A 74 -12.35 4.93 -5.43
C PHE A 74 -13.55 4.77 -6.39
N PRO A 75 -14.68 5.49 -6.21
CA PRO A 75 -15.78 5.52 -7.17
C PRO A 75 -15.37 5.85 -8.62
N GLU A 76 -14.48 6.82 -8.83
CA GLU A 76 -14.03 7.22 -10.18
C GLU A 76 -13.24 6.13 -10.89
N ILE A 77 -12.58 5.26 -10.13
CA ILE A 77 -11.67 4.25 -10.65
C ILE A 77 -12.31 2.87 -10.74
N SER A 78 -13.59 2.77 -10.33
CA SER A 78 -14.39 1.54 -10.35
C SER A 78 -13.68 0.34 -9.72
N LEU A 79 -12.97 0.57 -8.61
CA LEU A 79 -12.27 -0.46 -7.84
C LEU A 79 -12.60 -0.34 -6.36
N TYR A 80 -12.76 -1.48 -5.71
CA TYR A 80 -12.81 -1.52 -4.25
C TYR A 80 -11.39 -1.33 -3.67
N PRO A 81 -11.23 -0.61 -2.55
CA PRO A 81 -9.92 -0.36 -1.95
C PRO A 81 -9.09 -1.62 -1.72
N LEU A 82 -9.68 -2.71 -1.22
CA LEU A 82 -8.96 -3.98 -1.06
C LEU A 82 -8.53 -4.62 -2.39
N GLN A 83 -9.35 -4.52 -3.44
CA GLN A 83 -8.95 -5.00 -4.77
C GLN A 83 -7.80 -4.18 -5.33
N TRP A 84 -7.82 -2.87 -5.09
CA TRP A 84 -6.76 -1.95 -5.48
C TRP A 84 -5.45 -2.26 -4.73
N LEU A 85 -5.49 -2.47 -3.41
CA LEU A 85 -4.32 -2.83 -2.61
C LEU A 85 -3.69 -4.16 -3.10
N ASN A 86 -4.51 -5.17 -3.38
CA ASN A 86 -4.00 -6.44 -3.94
C ASN A 86 -3.27 -6.23 -5.27
N LYS A 87 -3.78 -5.36 -6.16
CA LYS A 87 -3.11 -5.03 -7.43
C LYS A 87 -1.75 -4.35 -7.20
N ILE A 88 -1.63 -3.50 -6.20
CA ILE A 88 -0.37 -2.84 -5.85
C ILE A 88 0.65 -3.84 -5.34
N ILE A 89 0.24 -4.76 -4.46
CA ILE A 89 1.09 -5.84 -3.95
C ILE A 89 1.66 -6.67 -5.10
N GLU A 90 0.83 -7.05 -6.08
CA GLU A 90 1.31 -7.83 -7.22
C GLU A 90 2.30 -7.05 -8.08
N LYS A 91 2.06 -5.75 -8.34
CA LYS A 91 3.03 -4.89 -9.04
C LYS A 91 4.38 -4.79 -8.32
N MET A 92 4.37 -4.65 -6.98
CA MET A 92 5.62 -4.62 -6.20
C MET A 92 6.35 -5.98 -6.28
N LYS A 93 5.62 -7.10 -6.15
CA LYS A 93 6.19 -8.45 -6.26
C LYS A 93 6.81 -8.73 -7.63
N GLU A 94 6.16 -8.30 -8.71
CA GLU A 94 6.69 -8.43 -10.07
C GLU A 94 8.07 -7.77 -10.16
N LYS A 95 8.24 -6.61 -9.52
CA LYS A 95 9.49 -5.84 -9.56
C LYS A 95 10.59 -6.46 -8.73
N VAL A 96 10.27 -7.01 -7.56
CA VAL A 96 11.24 -7.78 -6.76
C VAL A 96 11.69 -9.03 -7.51
N LYS A 97 10.79 -9.75 -8.20
CA LYS A 97 11.15 -10.96 -8.98
C LYS A 97 11.99 -10.69 -10.24
N MET A 98 11.98 -9.45 -10.74
CA MET A 98 12.70 -9.03 -11.95
C MET A 98 14.09 -8.46 -11.67
N LYS A 99 14.41 -8.15 -10.41
CA LYS A 99 15.76 -7.71 -9.97
C LYS A 99 16.63 -8.93 -9.72
#